data_AF-A0A8D8HCP6-F1
#
_entry.id   AF-A0A8D8HCP6-F1
#
_cell.length_a   1.000
_cell.length_b   1.000
_cell.length_c   1.000
_cell.angle_alpha   90.00
_cell.angle_beta   90.00
_cell.angle_gamma   90.00
#
_symmetry.space_group_name_H-M   'P 1'
#
loop_
_entity.id
_entity.type
_entity.pdbx_description
1 polymer ?
#
loop_
_entity_poly.entity_id
_entity_poly.type
_entity_poly.pdbx_seq_one_letter_code
_entity_poly.pdbx_strand_id
1 'polypeptide(L)'
;DENVKLKLANEKTPTGVAMLLRNLGDEFNSEHTILRLQSENDSKKYNACVLLSPGIEGVAGNAWHNIASQLTLPTFITQLTKTINMESIEEIGQFLSNDVIENIFKGTEHFYLVGYSFGAFITLEMARLLEETGKHGQILLIDGAPKFLHKLAIDQ
;
A
#
# COMPACT_ATOMS: atom_id res chain seq x y z
N ASP A 1 0.89 -8.54 39.02
CA ASP A 1 1.80 -7.90 38.08
C ASP A 1 1.04 -7.09 37.05
N GLU A 2 0.84 -5.84 37.43
CA GLU A 2 0.44 -4.75 36.56
C GLU A 2 1.54 -4.48 35.52
N ASN A 3 1.15 -4.21 34.27
CA ASN A 3 1.77 -3.22 33.35
C ASN A 3 1.73 -3.62 31.86
N VAL A 4 0.53 -3.74 31.28
CA VAL A 4 0.35 -3.35 29.86
C VAL A 4 -0.98 -2.62 29.70
N LYS A 5 -1.09 -1.43 30.30
CA LYS A 5 -2.06 -0.42 29.84
C LYS A 5 -1.36 0.42 28.80
N LEU A 6 -1.65 0.17 27.52
CA LEU A 6 -1.31 1.12 26.45
C LEU A 6 -2.20 2.37 26.66
N LYS A 7 -1.71 3.32 27.46
CA LYS A 7 -2.31 4.65 27.57
C LYS A 7 -1.92 5.46 26.33
N LEU A 8 -2.61 5.24 25.22
CA LEU A 8 -2.57 6.13 24.05
C LEU A 8 -3.94 6.76 23.85
N ALA A 9 -4.36 7.52 24.86
CA ALA A 9 -5.39 8.54 24.70
C ALA A 9 -5.01 9.68 25.66
N ASN A 10 -3.94 10.39 25.30
CA ASN A 10 -3.79 11.76 25.78
C ASN A 10 -4.74 12.57 24.88
N GLU A 11 -5.72 13.25 25.46
CA GLU A 11 -6.73 14.08 24.77
C GLU A 11 -6.14 15.24 23.92
N LYS A 12 -4.82 15.29 23.74
CA LYS A 12 -4.07 16.31 22.99
C LYS A 12 -3.64 15.88 21.59
N THR A 13 -3.66 14.60 21.24
CA THR A 13 -3.25 14.16 19.90
C THR A 13 -4.49 14.06 19.02
N PRO A 14 -4.61 14.88 17.95
CA PRO A 14 -5.72 14.75 17.01
C PRO A 14 -5.81 13.32 16.48
N THR A 15 -7.02 12.77 16.37
CA THR A 15 -7.25 11.37 15.97
C THR A 15 -6.52 10.99 14.68
N GLY A 16 -6.44 11.92 13.71
CA GLY A 16 -5.68 11.70 12.47
C GLY A 16 -4.18 11.53 12.70
N VAL A 17 -3.58 12.32 13.60
CA VAL A 17 -2.16 12.18 13.99
C VAL A 17 -1.94 10.87 14.73
N ALA A 18 -2.86 10.47 15.61
CA ALA A 18 -2.78 9.18 16.30
C ALA A 18 -2.87 7.99 15.33
N MET A 19 -3.68 8.10 14.26
CA MET A 19 -3.75 7.10 13.19
C MET A 19 -2.45 7.01 12.39
N LEU A 20 -1.85 8.15 12.02
CA LEU A 20 -0.55 8.18 11.35
C LEU A 20 0.54 7.54 12.22
N LEU A 21 0.61 7.94 13.50
CA LEU A 21 1.57 7.41 14.47
C LEU A 21 1.41 5.90 14.72
N ARG A 22 0.20 5.35 14.54
CA ARG A 22 -0.06 3.91 14.68
C ARG A 22 0.53 3.10 13.52
N ASN A 23 0.70 3.72 12.36
CA ASN A 23 1.24 3.08 11.15
C ASN A 23 2.74 3.37 10.93
N LEU A 24 3.27 4.41 11.58
CA LEU A 24 4.71 4.64 11.73
C LEU A 24 5.33 3.50 12.56
N GLY A 25 6.27 2.74 11.99
CA GLY A 25 7.09 1.85 12.81
C GLY A 25 7.42 0.46 12.29
N ASP A 26 7.40 0.20 10.98
CA ASP A 26 8.14 -0.94 10.42
C ASP A 26 9.07 -0.50 9.28
N GLU A 27 10.11 0.23 9.66
CA GLU A 27 11.19 0.61 8.74
C GLU A 27 12.18 -0.53 8.49
N PHE A 28 12.07 -1.67 9.21
CA PHE A 28 13.02 -2.78 9.11
C PHE A 28 13.17 -3.28 7.67
N ASN A 29 12.09 -3.20 6.91
CA ASN A 29 12.00 -3.65 5.53
C ASN A 29 11.91 -2.50 4.51
N SER A 30 12.11 -1.24 4.93
CA SER A 30 11.95 -0.04 4.08
C SER A 30 12.94 0.03 2.91
N GLU A 31 14.03 -0.74 2.97
CA GLU A 31 15.01 -0.88 1.88
C GLU A 31 14.45 -1.67 0.68
N HIS A 32 13.38 -2.44 0.85
CA HIS A 32 12.72 -3.13 -0.24
C HIS A 32 11.66 -2.23 -0.85
N THR A 33 11.58 -2.20 -2.19
CA THR A 33 10.53 -1.46 -2.91
C THR A 33 9.16 -2.15 -2.80
N ILE A 34 9.15 -3.48 -2.66
CA ILE A 34 7.94 -4.29 -2.51
C ILE A 34 8.22 -5.40 -1.50
N LEU A 35 7.24 -5.63 -0.62
CA LEU A 35 7.29 -6.70 0.37
C LEU A 35 6.17 -7.70 0.12
N ARG A 36 6.50 -8.99 0.27
CA ARG A 36 5.51 -10.04 0.35
C ARG A 36 5.08 -10.18 1.80
N LEU A 37 3.77 -10.05 2.05
CA LEU A 37 3.20 -10.20 3.38
C LEU A 37 2.70 -11.63 3.58
N GLN A 38 2.78 -12.11 4.82
CA GLN A 38 2.22 -13.40 5.19
C GLN A 38 0.70 -13.34 5.01
N SER A 39 0.20 -14.14 4.07
CA SER A 39 -1.22 -14.31 3.79
C SER A 39 -1.70 -15.69 4.24
N GLU A 40 -3.02 -15.92 4.23
CA GLU A 40 -3.58 -17.24 4.53
C GLU A 40 -3.06 -18.28 3.52
N ASN A 41 -2.94 -17.88 2.25
CA ASN A 41 -2.33 -18.68 1.19
C ASN A 41 -1.01 -18.07 0.72
N ASP A 42 0.10 -18.59 1.25
CA ASP A 42 1.44 -18.13 0.90
C ASP A 42 2.10 -18.96 -0.24
N SER A 43 1.30 -19.52 -1.16
CA SER A 43 1.86 -20.23 -2.32
C SER A 43 2.74 -19.32 -3.19
N LYS A 44 3.95 -19.79 -3.53
CA LYS A 44 4.84 -19.12 -4.50
C LYS A 44 4.38 -19.27 -5.96
N LYS A 45 3.46 -20.20 -6.22
CA LYS A 45 2.83 -20.40 -7.52
C LYS A 45 1.39 -19.90 -7.43
N TYR A 46 1.07 -18.85 -8.17
CA TYR A 46 -0.23 -18.22 -8.17
C TYR A 46 -0.54 -17.65 -9.55
N ASN A 47 -1.83 -17.55 -9.87
CA ASN A 47 -2.36 -16.93 -11.08
C ASN A 47 -3.10 -15.61 -10.80
N ALA A 48 -3.26 -15.27 -9.52
CA ALA A 48 -3.80 -14.01 -9.02
C ALA A 48 -3.14 -13.67 -7.68
N CYS A 49 -3.00 -12.38 -7.39
CA CYS A 49 -2.46 -11.87 -6.13
C CYS A 49 -3.07 -10.50 -5.80
N VAL A 50 -2.87 -10.06 -4.56
CA VAL A 50 -3.26 -8.73 -4.08
C VAL A 50 -2.01 -7.87 -3.97
N LEU A 51 -2.06 -6.66 -4.53
CA LEU A 51 -1.07 -5.61 -4.27
C LEU A 51 -1.71 -4.51 -3.43
N LEU A 52 -1.12 -4.24 -2.28
CA LEU A 52 -1.49 -3.19 -1.35
C LEU A 52 -0.63 -1.95 -1.57
N SER A 53 -1.21 -0.76 -1.44
CA SER A 53 -0.51 0.52 -1.42
C SER A 53 -0.78 1.24 -0.09
N PRO A 54 0.25 1.47 0.74
CA PRO A 54 0.09 2.15 2.02
C PRO A 54 -0.25 3.63 1.85
N GLY A 55 -0.68 4.27 2.92
CA GLY A 55 -0.88 5.72 2.98
C GLY A 55 0.45 6.47 3.01
N ILE A 56 0.41 7.70 3.52
CA ILE A 56 1.59 8.59 3.60
C ILE A 56 2.69 8.05 4.52
N GLU A 57 2.37 7.09 5.40
CA GLU A 57 3.38 6.34 6.16
C GLU A 57 4.40 5.62 5.27
N GLY A 58 4.01 5.28 4.03
CA GLY A 58 4.90 4.74 3.01
C GLY A 58 5.42 3.32 3.26
N VAL A 59 5.13 2.68 4.40
CA VAL A 59 5.67 1.37 4.78
C VAL A 59 4.58 0.38 5.23
N ALA A 60 4.97 -0.89 5.34
CA ALA A 60 4.07 -1.97 5.78
C ALA A 60 3.89 -1.97 7.31
N GLY A 61 3.03 -1.09 7.84
CA GLY A 61 2.68 -1.12 9.25
C GLY A 61 1.89 -2.38 9.67
N ASN A 62 1.77 -2.61 10.98
CA ASN A 62 1.06 -3.76 11.58
C ASN A 62 -0.38 -3.97 11.05
N ALA A 63 -1.08 -2.89 10.70
CA ALA A 63 -2.42 -2.97 10.11
C ALA A 63 -2.43 -3.78 8.80
N TRP A 64 -1.43 -3.59 7.94
CA TRP A 64 -1.29 -4.31 6.69
C TRP A 64 -0.95 -5.77 6.88
N HIS A 65 -0.07 -6.10 7.84
CA HIS A 65 0.21 -7.49 8.20
C HIS A 65 -1.05 -8.21 8.68
N ASN A 66 -1.86 -7.57 9.52
CA ASN A 66 -3.11 -8.15 10.00
C ASN A 66 -4.12 -8.36 8.87
N ILE A 67 -4.27 -7.40 7.96
CA ILE A 67 -5.14 -7.53 6.79
C ILE A 67 -4.65 -8.67 5.88
N ALA A 68 -3.35 -8.67 5.53
CA ALA A 68 -2.76 -9.68 4.66
C ALA A 68 -2.97 -11.10 5.19
N SER A 69 -2.81 -11.31 6.51
CA SER A 69 -2.97 -12.62 7.15
C SER A 69 -4.36 -13.25 6.98
N GLN A 70 -5.37 -12.46 6.62
CA GLN A 70 -6.75 -12.90 6.38
C GLN A 70 -7.10 -13.02 4.89
N LEU A 71 -6.17 -12.69 3.99
CA LEU A 71 -6.39 -12.80 2.56
C LEU A 71 -6.01 -14.19 2.07
N THR A 72 -6.89 -14.80 1.28
CA THR A 72 -6.70 -16.13 0.67
C THR A 72 -5.82 -16.10 -0.58
N LEU A 73 -5.35 -14.93 -0.99
CA LEU A 73 -4.46 -14.72 -2.13
C LEU A 73 -3.08 -14.28 -1.63
N PRO A 74 -2.00 -14.67 -2.33
CA PRO A 74 -0.69 -14.09 -2.09
C PRO A 74 -0.76 -12.58 -2.10
N THR A 75 -0.18 -11.95 -1.08
CA THR A 75 -0.33 -10.54 -0.83
C THR A 75 1.02 -9.85 -0.83
N PHE A 76 1.10 -8.74 -1.54
CA PHE A 76 2.27 -7.89 -1.66
C PHE A 76 1.90 -6.47 -1.25
N ILE A 77 2.87 -5.68 -0.82
CA ILE A 77 2.69 -4.27 -0.48
C ILE A 77 3.85 -3.43 -1.01
N THR A 78 3.55 -2.29 -1.63
CA THR A 78 4.57 -1.33 -2.06
C THR A 78 5.18 -0.62 -0.86
N GLN A 79 6.46 -0.27 -0.92
CA GLN A 79 7.13 0.62 0.03
C GLN A 79 7.56 1.88 -0.71
N LEU A 80 7.22 3.05 -0.16
CA LEU A 80 7.38 4.34 -0.82
C LEU A 80 8.64 5.09 -0.36
N THR A 81 9.43 4.53 0.56
CA THR A 81 10.64 5.18 1.11
C THR A 81 11.65 5.58 0.03
N LYS A 82 11.82 4.73 -1.00
CA LYS A 82 12.72 5.00 -2.13
C LYS A 82 12.18 6.01 -3.15
N THR A 83 10.95 6.47 -2.95
CA THR A 83 10.25 7.39 -3.85
C THR A 83 10.18 8.81 -3.30
N ILE A 84 10.83 9.08 -2.16
CA ILE A 84 10.74 10.36 -1.42
C ILE A 84 11.17 11.60 -2.23
N ASN A 85 12.04 11.43 -3.21
CA ASN A 85 12.52 12.53 -4.06
C ASN A 85 11.75 12.66 -5.38
N MET A 86 10.73 11.82 -5.61
CA MET A 86 9.92 11.86 -6.82
C MET A 86 8.83 12.90 -6.66
N GLU A 87 8.58 13.67 -7.72
CA GLU A 87 7.72 14.85 -7.64
C GLU A 87 6.31 14.60 -8.19
N SER A 88 6.07 13.43 -8.79
CA SER A 88 4.79 13.09 -9.41
C SER A 88 4.39 11.65 -9.15
N ILE A 89 3.07 11.38 -9.18
CA ILE A 89 2.53 10.03 -9.01
C ILE A 89 2.97 9.13 -10.17
N GLU A 90 3.07 9.70 -11.37
CA GLU A 90 3.54 9.04 -12.59
C GLU A 90 4.99 8.57 -12.44
N GLU A 91 5.87 9.40 -11.86
CA GLU A 91 7.26 9.02 -11.59
C GLU A 91 7.35 7.89 -10.57
N ILE A 92 6.55 7.96 -9.49
CA ILE A 92 6.45 6.88 -8.50
C ILE A 92 5.94 5.59 -9.15
N GLY A 93 4.88 5.69 -9.95
CA GLY A 93 4.31 4.56 -10.69
C GLY A 93 5.34 3.91 -11.59
N GLN A 94 6.05 4.69 -12.41
CA GLN A 94 7.06 4.19 -13.32
C GLN A 94 8.25 3.54 -12.60
N PHE A 95 8.64 4.06 -11.43
CA PHE A 95 9.66 3.45 -10.60
C PHE A 95 9.23 2.08 -10.05
N LEU A 96 7.99 1.97 -9.57
CA LEU A 96 7.44 0.73 -9.01
C LEU A 96 7.09 -0.31 -10.09
N SER A 97 6.73 0.14 -11.29
CA SER A 97 6.12 -0.70 -12.32
C SER A 97 6.99 -1.86 -12.76
N ASN A 98 8.32 -1.68 -12.81
CA ASN A 98 9.24 -2.72 -13.24
C ASN A 98 9.12 -3.96 -12.33
N ASP A 99 9.22 -3.75 -11.01
CA ASP A 99 9.08 -4.84 -10.06
C ASP A 99 7.66 -5.41 -10.02
N VAL A 100 6.64 -4.54 -10.07
CA VAL A 100 5.23 -4.96 -10.02
C VAL A 100 4.85 -5.81 -11.23
N ILE A 101 5.16 -5.36 -12.44
CA ILE A 101 4.72 -6.02 -13.68
C ILE A 101 5.53 -7.29 -13.93
N GLU A 102 6.86 -7.24 -13.74
CA GLU A 102 7.75 -8.34 -14.12
C GLU A 102 7.90 -9.41 -13.04
N ASN A 103 7.74 -9.07 -11.76
CA ASN A 103 7.98 -10.00 -10.66
C ASN A 103 6.70 -10.44 -9.94
N ILE A 104 5.67 -9.59 -9.91
CA ILE A 104 4.43 -9.88 -9.15
C ILE A 104 3.30 -10.31 -10.08
N PHE A 105 2.99 -9.51 -11.10
CA PHE A 105 1.88 -9.79 -12.01
C PHE A 105 2.31 -10.55 -13.29
N LYS A 106 3.54 -11.06 -13.33
CA LYS A 106 4.02 -11.83 -14.48
C LYS A 106 3.25 -13.13 -14.63
N GLY A 107 2.61 -13.29 -15.79
CA GLY A 107 1.77 -14.45 -16.08
C GLY A 107 0.42 -14.45 -15.37
N THR A 108 0.04 -13.35 -14.72
CA THR A 108 -1.32 -13.15 -14.20
C THR A 108 -2.17 -12.40 -15.23
N GLU A 109 -3.44 -12.78 -15.36
CA GLU A 109 -4.40 -12.09 -16.24
C GLU A 109 -5.24 -11.06 -15.46
N HIS A 110 -5.45 -11.31 -14.16
CA HIS A 110 -6.31 -10.50 -13.31
C HIS A 110 -5.55 -9.93 -12.11
N PHE A 111 -5.69 -8.63 -11.85
CA PHE A 111 -5.10 -7.97 -10.68
C PHE A 111 -6.14 -7.60 -9.61
N TYR A 112 -5.71 -7.62 -8.35
CA TYR A 112 -6.46 -7.04 -7.23
C TYR A 112 -5.57 -5.98 -6.57
N LEU A 113 -6.00 -4.72 -6.62
CA LEU A 113 -5.26 -3.61 -6.03
C LEU A 113 -6.04 -2.99 -4.88
N VAL A 114 -5.36 -2.68 -3.79
CA VAL A 114 -5.96 -2.04 -2.63
C VAL A 114 -5.12 -0.84 -2.22
N GLY A 115 -5.71 0.36 -2.25
CA GLY A 115 -5.04 1.59 -1.84
C GLY A 115 -5.69 2.20 -0.63
N TYR A 116 -4.90 2.63 0.36
CA TYR A 116 -5.40 3.39 1.51
C TYR A 116 -4.87 4.82 1.48
N SER A 117 -5.73 5.80 1.74
CA SER A 117 -5.35 7.21 1.85
C SER A 117 -4.52 7.66 0.62
N PHE A 118 -3.30 8.20 0.81
CA PHE A 118 -2.37 8.55 -0.27
C PHE A 118 -2.11 7.39 -1.26
N GLY A 119 -2.06 6.16 -0.76
CA GLY A 119 -1.88 4.95 -1.57
C GLY A 119 -2.96 4.74 -2.63
N ALA A 120 -4.09 5.43 -2.55
CA ALA A 120 -5.09 5.43 -3.61
C ALA A 120 -4.56 5.98 -4.93
N PHE A 121 -3.71 7.01 -4.92
CA PHE A 121 -3.10 7.52 -6.14
C PHE A 121 -2.15 6.51 -6.76
N ILE A 122 -1.30 5.90 -5.92
CA ILE A 122 -0.37 4.85 -6.34
C ILE A 122 -1.14 3.67 -6.94
N THR A 123 -2.20 3.23 -6.27
CA THR A 123 -3.06 2.14 -6.75
C THR A 123 -3.69 2.45 -8.11
N LEU A 124 -4.19 3.67 -8.33
CA LEU A 124 -4.78 4.07 -9.60
C LEU A 124 -3.75 4.12 -10.74
N GLU A 125 -2.56 4.65 -10.45
CA GLU A 125 -1.48 4.68 -11.43
C GLU A 125 -0.97 3.26 -11.77
N MET A 126 -0.91 2.38 -10.77
CA MET A 126 -0.60 0.97 -10.99
C MET A 126 -1.67 0.24 -11.80
N ALA A 127 -2.95 0.55 -11.60
CA ALA A 127 -4.02 0.02 -12.43
C ALA A 127 -3.83 0.43 -13.89
N ARG A 128 -3.60 1.73 -14.15
CA ARG A 128 -3.35 2.26 -15.49
C ARG A 128 -2.19 1.52 -16.19
N LEU A 129 -1.06 1.39 -15.50
CA LEU A 129 0.14 0.72 -16.03
C LEU A 129 -0.07 -0.78 -16.26
N LEU A 130 -0.82 -1.48 -15.39
CA LEU A 130 -1.15 -2.89 -15.61
C LEU A 130 -2.12 -3.07 -16.78
N GLU A 131 -3.10 -2.18 -16.93
CA GLU A 131 -4.06 -2.18 -18.04
C GLU A 131 -3.39 -1.98 -19.40
N GLU A 132 -2.34 -1.14 -19.47
CA GLU A 132 -1.52 -0.98 -20.68
C GLU A 132 -0.82 -2.28 -21.12
N THR A 133 -0.61 -3.22 -20.19
CA THR A 133 -0.08 -4.55 -20.49
C THR A 133 -1.15 -5.58 -20.87
N GLY A 134 -2.41 -5.15 -21.03
CA GLY A 134 -3.55 -6.01 -21.37
C GLY A 134 -4.16 -6.76 -20.18
N LYS A 135 -3.77 -6.43 -18.95
CA LYS A 135 -4.37 -7.00 -17.73
C LYS A 135 -5.65 -6.24 -17.38
N HIS A 136 -6.52 -6.88 -16.62
CA HIS A 136 -7.72 -6.26 -16.07
C HIS A 136 -7.85 -6.64 -14.60
N GLY A 137 -8.70 -5.97 -13.84
CA GLY A 137 -8.72 -6.25 -12.41
C GLY A 137 -9.76 -5.50 -11.60
N GLN A 138 -9.60 -5.58 -10.29
CA GLN A 138 -10.41 -4.88 -9.31
C GLN A 138 -9.57 -3.95 -8.45
N ILE A 139 -10.16 -2.81 -8.11
CA ILE A 139 -9.54 -1.78 -7.28
C ILE A 139 -10.44 -1.53 -6.07
N LEU A 140 -9.86 -1.56 -4.87
CA LEU A 140 -10.50 -1.14 -3.63
C LEU A 140 -9.74 0.06 -3.05
N LEU A 141 -10.42 1.18 -2.88
CA LEU A 141 -9.86 2.39 -2.26
C LEU A 141 -10.44 2.57 -0.86
N ILE A 142 -9.60 2.53 0.16
CA ILE A 142 -9.97 2.67 1.57
C ILE A 142 -9.66 4.10 2.00
N ASP A 143 -10.69 4.90 2.24
CA ASP A 143 -10.57 6.32 2.62
C ASP A 143 -9.66 7.14 1.67
N GLY A 144 -9.50 6.63 0.44
CA GLY A 144 -8.84 7.30 -0.66
C GLY A 144 -9.92 7.98 -1.47
N ALA A 145 -10.05 9.29 -1.32
CA ALA A 145 -10.92 10.10 -2.17
C ALA A 145 -10.03 10.91 -3.13
N PRO A 146 -9.66 10.39 -4.31
CA PRO A 146 -8.67 11.03 -5.19
C PRO A 146 -9.03 12.48 -5.51
N LYS A 147 -10.32 12.78 -5.73
CA LYS A 147 -10.80 14.15 -5.97
C LYS A 147 -10.61 15.08 -4.77
N PHE A 148 -10.79 14.58 -3.55
CA PHE A 148 -10.61 15.34 -2.32
C PHE A 148 -9.13 15.52 -2.00
N LEU A 149 -8.34 14.46 -2.14
CA LEU A 149 -6.89 14.49 -1.94
C LEU A 149 -6.18 15.37 -2.96
N HIS A 150 -6.60 15.34 -4.23
CA HIS A 150 -6.06 16.21 -5.27
C HIS A 150 -6.37 17.68 -4.98
N LYS A 151 -7.57 17.96 -4.46
CA LYS A 151 -7.93 19.31 -4.01
C LYS A 151 -7.05 19.77 -2.83
N LEU A 152 -6.77 18.90 -1.87
CA LEU A 152 -5.84 19.17 -0.76
C LEU A 152 -4.38 19.39 -1.19
N ALA A 153 -3.95 18.79 -2.30
CA ALA A 153 -2.60 18.93 -2.83
C ALA A 153 -2.40 20.21 -3.66
N ILE A 154 -3.46 20.68 -4.34
CA ILE A 154 -3.40 21.87 -5.22
C ILE A 154 -3.82 23.16 -4.49
N ASP A 155 -4.75 23.09 -3.54
CA ASP A 155 -5.25 24.28 -2.82
C ASP A 155 -4.36 24.69 -1.62
N GLN A 156 -3.07 24.32 -1.62
CA GLN A 156 -2.08 24.78 -0.62
C GLN A 156 -1.31 26.01 -1.07
#